data_AF-A0A485N878-F1
#
_entry.id   AF-A0A485N878-F1
#
_cell.length_a   1.000
_cell.length_b   1.000
_cell.length_c   1.000
_cell.angle_alpha   90.00
_cell.angle_beta   90.00
_cell.angle_gamma   90.00
#
_symmetry.space_group_name_H-M   'P 1'
#
loop_
_entity.id
_entity.type
_entity.pdbx_description
1 polymer ?
#
loop_
_entity_poly.entity_id
_entity_poly.type
_entity_poly.pdbx_seq_one_letter_code
_entity_poly.pdbx_strand_id
1 'polypeptide(L)'
;MYLEPEYAKSRITDVGFKELVVLPREIDLNEWLASNTTTFFHHVNLQYSTISEFCTGEACQTMAVCNTQYYWYDERGKKVKCTAPQYVDFVMSSVQKLVTDEDVFPTKYGTSLPWCWNHVKER
;
A
#
# COMPACT_ATOMS: atom_id res chain seq x y z
N MET A 1 4.21 -7.54 -26.51
CA MET A 1 4.63 -8.81 -25.89
C MET A 1 4.11 -8.97 -24.47
N TYR A 2 4.65 -8.36 -23.40
CA TYR A 2 4.13 -8.62 -22.02
C TYR A 2 2.80 -7.95 -21.66
N LEU A 3 2.41 -6.88 -22.36
CA LEU A 3 1.16 -6.16 -22.15
C LEU A 3 0.01 -6.66 -23.04
N GLU A 4 0.21 -7.72 -23.81
CA GLU A 4 -0.86 -8.28 -24.64
C GLU A 4 -1.95 -8.95 -23.77
N PRO A 5 -3.23 -8.90 -24.19
CA PRO A 5 -4.37 -9.37 -23.38
C PRO A 5 -4.26 -10.85 -22.98
N GLU A 6 -3.53 -11.63 -23.75
CA GLU A 6 -3.27 -13.06 -23.49
C GLU A 6 -2.34 -13.28 -22.30
N TYR A 7 -1.34 -12.42 -22.09
CA TYR A 7 -0.45 -12.49 -20.92
C TYR A 7 -1.07 -11.81 -19.69
N ALA A 8 -1.94 -10.81 -19.88
CA ALA A 8 -2.69 -10.15 -18.80
C ALA A 8 -3.70 -11.09 -18.10
N LYS A 9 -4.10 -12.19 -18.75
CA LYS A 9 -5.00 -13.22 -18.18
C LYS A 9 -4.27 -14.28 -17.35
N SER A 10 -2.94 -14.34 -17.44
CA SER A 10 -2.15 -15.28 -16.65
C SER A 10 -2.23 -14.89 -15.17
N ARG A 11 -2.56 -15.86 -14.32
CA ARG A 11 -2.62 -15.69 -12.86
C ARG A 11 -1.57 -16.60 -12.25
N ILE A 12 -0.88 -16.11 -11.22
CA ILE A 12 0.03 -16.90 -10.39
C ILE A 12 -0.83 -17.88 -9.57
N THR A 13 -1.27 -18.96 -10.23
CA THR A 13 -1.88 -20.23 -9.76
C THR A 13 -3.00 -20.21 -8.71
N ASP A 14 -3.79 -21.29 -8.71
CA ASP A 14 -4.84 -21.64 -7.73
C ASP A 14 -4.27 -21.97 -6.34
N VAL A 15 -3.33 -21.16 -5.83
CA VAL A 15 -2.89 -21.27 -4.44
C VAL A 15 -4.01 -20.69 -3.57
N GLY A 16 -4.35 -21.39 -2.50
CA GLY A 16 -5.29 -20.89 -1.50
C GLY A 16 -4.74 -19.65 -0.82
N PHE A 17 -4.99 -18.45 -1.38
CA PHE A 17 -4.53 -17.17 -0.79
C PHE A 17 -4.92 -17.04 0.68
N LYS A 18 -6.07 -17.61 1.07
CA LYS A 18 -6.53 -17.64 2.46
C LYS A 18 -5.56 -18.36 3.38
N GLU A 19 -4.92 -19.44 2.92
CA GLU A 19 -3.97 -20.22 3.71
C GLU A 19 -2.64 -19.46 3.88
N LEU A 20 -2.24 -18.68 2.87
CA LEU A 20 -1.02 -17.87 2.90
C LEU A 20 -1.09 -16.65 3.83
N VAL A 21 -2.30 -16.17 4.13
CA VAL A 21 -2.52 -14.99 4.99
C VAL A 21 -2.90 -15.33 6.43
N VAL A 22 -2.94 -16.61 6.79
CA VAL A 22 -3.23 -17.05 8.17
C VAL A 22 -2.10 -16.62 9.10
N LEU A 23 -2.45 -16.05 10.26
CA LEU A 23 -1.52 -15.78 11.34
C LEU A 23 -0.88 -17.09 11.85
N PRO A 24 0.44 -17.26 11.75
CA PRO A 24 1.11 -18.42 12.33
C PRO A 24 1.00 -18.43 13.86
N ARG A 25 0.95 -19.62 14.47
CA ARG A 25 0.60 -19.79 15.91
C ARG A 25 1.58 -19.09 16.86
N GLU A 26 2.84 -18.97 16.46
CA GLU A 26 3.93 -18.46 17.29
C GLU A 26 4.29 -17.00 16.97
N ILE A 27 3.58 -16.35 16.05
CA ILE A 27 3.85 -14.96 15.64
C ILE A 27 2.84 -14.03 16.31
N ASP A 28 3.33 -12.91 16.85
CA ASP A 28 2.44 -11.86 17.35
C ASP A 28 1.63 -11.25 16.20
N LEU A 29 0.34 -10.96 16.45
CA LEU A 29 -0.52 -10.42 15.40
C LEU A 29 -0.01 -9.09 14.86
N ASN A 30 0.46 -8.19 15.72
CA ASN A 30 0.89 -6.87 15.29
C ASN A 30 2.19 -7.00 14.49
N GLU A 31 3.11 -7.89 14.89
CA GLU A 31 4.32 -8.21 14.10
C GLU A 31 3.96 -8.78 12.73
N TRP A 32 2.99 -9.70 12.66
CA TRP A 32 2.50 -10.27 11.41
C TRP A 32 1.92 -9.19 10.49
N LEU A 33 1.05 -8.33 11.02
CA LEU A 33 0.45 -7.24 10.26
C LEU A 33 1.49 -6.22 9.81
N ALA A 34 2.47 -5.88 10.67
CA ALA A 34 3.55 -4.95 10.34
C ALA A 34 4.42 -5.48 9.21
N SER A 35 4.87 -6.74 9.32
CA SER A 35 5.65 -7.40 8.28
C SER A 35 4.91 -7.41 6.93
N ASN A 36 3.66 -7.87 6.91
CA ASN A 36 2.85 -7.91 5.69
C ASN A 36 2.62 -6.51 5.11
N THR A 37 2.31 -5.51 5.93
CA THR A 37 2.07 -4.12 5.49
C THR A 37 3.30 -3.54 4.78
N THR A 38 4.48 -3.72 5.36
CA THR A 38 5.75 -3.27 4.75
C THR A 38 6.02 -4.00 3.44
N THR A 39 5.80 -5.32 3.38
CA THR A 39 5.92 -6.10 2.15
C THR A 39 4.95 -5.60 1.05
N PHE A 40 3.69 -5.37 1.38
CA PHE A 40 2.71 -4.84 0.43
C PHE A 40 3.09 -3.46 -0.08
N PHE A 41 3.55 -2.56 0.80
CA PHE A 41 4.02 -1.24 0.41
C PHE A 41 5.15 -1.33 -0.62
N HIS A 42 6.15 -2.19 -0.40
CA HIS A 42 7.24 -2.38 -1.36
C HIS A 42 6.76 -2.98 -2.68
N HIS A 43 5.86 -3.96 -2.66
CA HIS A 43 5.29 -4.54 -3.89
C HIS A 43 4.47 -3.53 -4.69
N VAL A 44 3.64 -2.73 -4.04
CA VAL A 44 2.88 -1.65 -4.69
C VAL A 44 3.82 -0.61 -5.30
N ASN A 45 4.89 -0.24 -4.58
CA ASN A 45 5.88 0.70 -5.09
C ASN A 45 6.58 0.18 -6.35
N LEU A 46 7.00 -1.08 -6.32
CA LEU A 46 7.63 -1.74 -7.45
C LEU A 46 6.66 -1.81 -8.64
N GLN A 47 5.41 -2.20 -8.39
CA GLN A 47 4.39 -2.31 -9.43
C GLN A 47 4.10 -0.94 -10.07
N TYR A 48 3.93 0.11 -9.27
CA TYR A 48 3.70 1.46 -9.79
C TYR A 48 4.90 1.97 -10.61
N SER A 49 6.13 1.66 -10.18
CA SER A 49 7.35 2.03 -10.91
C SER A 49 7.40 1.48 -12.35
N THR A 50 6.72 0.35 -12.62
CA THR A 50 6.65 -0.22 -13.98
C THR A 50 5.75 0.56 -14.93
N ILE A 51 4.85 1.41 -14.40
CA ILE A 51 3.87 2.16 -15.20
C ILE A 51 3.98 3.68 -15.04
N SER A 52 4.85 4.16 -14.15
CA SER A 52 4.93 5.57 -13.76
C SER A 52 5.26 6.50 -14.92
N GLU A 53 6.00 6.02 -15.93
CA GLU A 53 6.32 6.80 -17.14
C GLU A 53 5.08 7.07 -18.02
N PHE A 54 4.07 6.21 -17.96
CA PHE A 54 2.83 6.36 -18.73
C PHE A 54 1.78 7.19 -17.99
N CYS A 55 1.83 7.22 -16.65
CA CYS A 55 0.90 8.01 -15.86
C CYS A 55 1.45 9.41 -15.59
N THR A 56 1.36 10.28 -16.60
CA THR A 56 1.79 11.67 -16.52
C THR A 56 0.67 12.59 -16.05
N GLY A 57 0.99 13.85 -15.72
CA GLY A 57 -0.03 14.85 -15.39
C GLY A 57 -1.01 15.13 -16.54
N GLU A 58 -0.64 14.84 -17.77
CA GLU A 58 -1.50 14.98 -18.96
C GLU A 58 -2.34 13.74 -19.21
N ALA A 59 -1.75 12.54 -19.13
CA ALA A 59 -2.46 11.28 -19.33
C ALA A 59 -3.43 10.96 -18.18
N CYS A 60 -3.02 11.31 -16.95
CA CYS A 60 -3.71 11.03 -15.71
C CYS A 60 -4.09 12.32 -14.97
N GLN A 61 -4.86 13.21 -15.61
CA GLN A 61 -5.17 14.57 -15.09
C GLN A 61 -5.89 14.59 -13.73
N THR A 62 -6.49 13.48 -13.34
CA THR A 62 -7.24 13.36 -12.09
C THR A 62 -7.06 11.95 -11.53
N MET A 63 -6.87 11.84 -10.22
CA MET A 63 -6.92 10.53 -9.55
C MET A 63 -8.36 10.00 -9.54
N ALA A 64 -8.67 9.07 -10.43
CA ALA A 64 -9.99 8.46 -10.53
C ALA A 64 -9.91 6.96 -10.87
N VAL A 65 -10.87 6.21 -10.36
CA VAL A 65 -11.11 4.81 -10.73
C VAL A 65 -12.54 4.70 -11.21
N CYS A 66 -12.73 4.32 -12.47
CA CYS A 66 -14.04 4.33 -13.13
C CYS A 66 -14.75 5.69 -12.96
N ASN A 67 -15.89 5.73 -12.27
CA ASN A 67 -16.68 6.94 -12.06
C ASN A 67 -16.39 7.63 -10.71
N THR A 68 -15.42 7.14 -9.94
CA THR A 68 -15.10 7.66 -8.61
C THR A 68 -13.79 8.44 -8.65
N GLN A 69 -13.87 9.74 -8.35
CA GLN A 69 -12.70 10.60 -8.18
C GLN A 69 -12.24 10.60 -6.72
N TYR A 70 -10.93 10.44 -6.53
CA TYR A 70 -10.26 10.50 -5.24
C TYR A 70 -9.61 11.87 -5.02
N TYR A 71 -9.53 12.27 -3.76
CA TYR A 71 -8.99 13.55 -3.36
C TYR A 71 -8.03 13.37 -2.20
N TRP A 72 -6.94 14.13 -2.22
CA TRP A 72 -5.99 14.12 -1.12
C TRP A 72 -6.46 15.07 -0.03
N TYR A 73 -6.17 14.72 1.22
CA TYR A 73 -6.37 15.60 2.37
C TYR A 73 -5.00 15.93 2.93
N ASP A 74 -4.64 17.21 2.93
CA ASP A 74 -3.38 17.64 3.52
C ASP A 74 -3.39 17.49 5.06
N GLU A 75 -2.26 17.72 5.70
CA GLU A 75 -2.11 17.63 7.16
C GLU A 75 -3.03 18.59 7.94
N ARG A 76 -3.61 19.59 7.26
CA ARG A 76 -4.56 20.56 7.81
C ARG A 76 -6.02 20.14 7.57
N GLY A 77 -6.25 18.97 6.97
CA GLY A 77 -7.57 18.44 6.61
C GLY A 77 -8.19 19.12 5.38
N LYS A 78 -7.43 19.89 4.61
CA LYS A 78 -7.95 20.54 3.40
C LYS A 78 -7.99 19.54 2.25
N LYS A 79 -9.14 19.46 1.60
CA LYS A 79 -9.34 18.68 0.38
C LYS A 79 -8.58 19.31 -0.79
N VAL A 80 -7.71 18.54 -1.43
CA VAL A 80 -6.86 18.95 -2.55
C VAL A 80 -7.17 18.08 -3.78
N LYS A 81 -7.34 18.73 -4.92
CA LYS A 81 -7.36 18.07 -6.23
C LYS A 81 -5.93 17.92 -6.71
N CYS A 82 -5.58 16.73 -7.19
CA CYS A 82 -4.29 16.43 -7.77
C CYS A 82 -4.45 15.48 -8.96
N THR A 83 -3.43 15.49 -9.83
CA THR A 83 -3.32 14.48 -10.88
C THR A 83 -3.08 13.10 -10.24
N ALA A 84 -3.36 12.01 -10.97
CA ALA A 84 -3.13 10.68 -10.42
C ALA A 84 -1.67 10.45 -9.99
N PRO A 85 -0.62 10.83 -10.76
CA PRO A 85 0.76 10.62 -10.31
C PRO A 85 1.07 11.42 -9.04
N GLN A 86 0.59 12.66 -8.93
CA GLN A 86 0.75 13.45 -7.70
C GLN A 86 0.06 12.80 -6.49
N TYR A 87 -1.14 12.25 -6.69
CA TYR A 87 -1.84 11.53 -5.61
C TYR A 87 -1.05 10.31 -5.15
N VAL A 88 -0.53 9.53 -6.10
CA VAL A 88 0.31 8.37 -5.78
C VAL A 88 1.57 8.82 -5.02
N ASP A 89 2.25 9.87 -5.46
CA ASP A 89 3.43 10.41 -4.76
C ASP A 89 3.11 10.81 -3.30
N PHE A 90 1.96 11.45 -3.07
CA PHE A 90 1.52 11.79 -1.72
C PHE A 90 1.24 10.56 -0.86
N VAL A 91 0.55 9.56 -1.41
CA VAL A 91 0.29 8.29 -0.71
C VAL A 91 1.60 7.60 -0.38
N MET A 92 2.47 7.41 -1.37
CA MET A 92 3.73 6.67 -1.19
C MET A 92 4.65 7.37 -0.20
N SER A 93 4.75 8.69 -0.28
CA SER A 93 5.53 9.49 0.69
C SER A 93 4.95 9.40 2.10
N SER A 94 3.62 9.42 2.24
CA SER A 94 2.97 9.35 3.55
C SER A 94 3.12 7.98 4.18
N VAL A 95 2.94 6.90 3.40
CA VAL A 95 3.15 5.53 3.88
C VAL A 95 4.62 5.29 4.18
N GLN A 96 5.55 5.77 3.34
CA GLN A 96 6.99 5.67 3.56
C GLN A 96 7.37 6.27 4.92
N LYS A 97 6.88 7.47 5.24
CA LYS A 97 7.10 8.11 6.54
C LYS A 97 6.66 7.21 7.70
N LEU A 98 5.47 6.61 7.61
CA LEU A 98 4.93 5.73 8.64
C LEU A 98 5.75 4.45 8.80
N VAL A 99 6.08 3.76 7.71
CA VAL A 99 6.81 2.48 7.78
C VAL A 99 8.27 2.62 8.20
N THR A 100 8.84 3.83 8.11
CA THR A 100 10.19 4.16 8.62
C THR A 100 10.19 4.79 10.01
N ASP A 101 9.02 5.10 10.54
CA ASP A 101 8.90 5.66 11.87
C ASP A 101 9.04 4.53 12.90
N GLU A 102 10.15 4.53 13.64
CA GLU A 102 10.44 3.52 14.68
C GLU A 102 9.43 3.57 15.83
N ASP A 103 8.75 4.70 16.03
CA ASP A 103 7.67 4.81 17.01
C ASP A 103 6.36 4.20 16.50
N VAL A 104 6.26 3.84 15.22
CA VAL A 104 5.08 3.17 14.60
C VAL A 104 5.39 1.74 14.20
N PHE A 105 6.58 1.50 13.63
CA PHE A 105 7.13 0.23 13.17
C PHE A 105 8.53 0.02 13.81
N PRO A 106 8.60 -0.36 15.10
CA PRO A 106 9.87 -0.62 15.78
C PRO A 106 10.65 -1.75 15.10
N THR A 107 11.92 -1.52 14.81
CA THR A 107 12.83 -2.52 14.21
C THR A 107 13.69 -3.24 15.26
N LYS A 108 13.71 -2.73 16.50
CA LYS A 108 14.50 -3.29 17.60
C LYS A 108 13.78 -4.41 18.31
N TYR A 109 14.47 -5.55 18.45
CA TYR A 109 13.98 -6.70 19.18
C TYR A 109 13.63 -6.33 20.63
N GLY A 110 12.44 -6.74 21.10
CA GLY A 110 11.96 -6.50 22.46
C GLY A 110 11.23 -5.18 22.69
N THR A 111 11.02 -4.36 21.64
CA THR A 111 10.15 -3.17 21.71
C THR A 111 8.76 -3.55 21.22
N SER A 112 7.72 -3.29 22.01
CA SER A 112 6.34 -3.60 21.65
C SER A 112 5.78 -2.60 20.63
N LEU A 113 4.98 -3.09 19.68
CA LEU A 113 4.23 -2.22 18.76
C LEU A 113 3.27 -1.28 19.53
N PRO A 114 3.06 -0.03 19.06
CA PRO A 114 2.26 0.97 19.75
C PRO A 114 0.77 0.62 19.86
N TRP A 115 0.05 1.32 20.76
CA TRP A 115 -1.38 1.05 20.99
C TRP A 115 -2.24 1.16 19.73
N CYS A 116 -1.85 2.01 18.77
CA CYS A 116 -2.63 2.26 17.56
C CYS A 116 -2.87 0.99 16.72
N TRP A 117 -2.00 -0.02 16.85
CA TRP A 117 -2.16 -1.34 16.22
C TRP A 117 -3.26 -2.19 16.85
N ASN A 118 -3.61 -1.95 18.13
CA ASN A 118 -4.61 -2.75 18.84
C ASN A 118 -6.04 -2.57 18.29
N HIS A 119 -6.31 -1.50 17.54
CA HIS A 119 -7.60 -1.29 16.87
C HIS A 119 -7.79 -2.11 15.60
N VAL A 120 -6.74 -2.79 15.10
CA VAL A 120 -6.85 -3.69 13.93
C VAL A 120 -7.50 -5.03 14.30
N LYS A 121 -7.49 -5.42 15.58
CA LYS A 121 -8.11 -6.68 16.07
C LYS A 121 -9.63 -6.73 16.03
N GLU A 122 -10.30 -5.58 15.86
CA GLU A 122 -11.74 -5.43 16.13
C GLU A 122 -12.62 -5.26 14.88
N ARG A 123 -12.10 -5.57 13.68
CA ARG A 123 -12.87 -5.61 12.43
C ARG A 123 -12.70 -6.91 11.67
#